data_AF-A0A8S3ZE33-F1
#
_entry.id   AF-A0A8S3ZE33-F1
#
_cell.length_a   1.000
_cell.length_b   1.000
_cell.length_c   1.000
_cell.angle_alpha   90.00
_cell.angle_beta   90.00
_cell.angle_gamma   90.00
#
_symmetry.space_group_name_H-M   'P 1'
#
loop_
_entity.id
_entity.type
_entity.pdbx_description
1 polymer ?
#
loop_
_entity_poly.entity_id
_entity_poly.type
_entity_poly.pdbx_seq_one_letter_code
_entity_poly.pdbx_strand_id
1 'polypeptide(L)' 'MAWDQLKSAQCVTKVTPLDPDTPVSEDKIRFVCLSDTHGMVEKLENFVPPGDVLLHAGDITRLGFPSKLQEFNDFLG' A
#
# COMPACT_ATOMS: atom_id res chain seq x y z
N MET A 1 4.94 24.20 -10.60
CA MET A 1 5.07 22.85 -11.19
C MET A 1 3.76 22.10 -11.05
N ALA A 2 3.51 20.99 -11.76
CA ALA A 2 2.22 20.26 -11.72
C ALA A 2 1.74 19.92 -10.28
N TRP A 3 2.68 19.57 -9.40
CA TRP A 3 2.41 19.34 -7.97
C TRP A 3 1.84 20.56 -7.25
N ASP A 4 2.29 21.77 -7.58
CA ASP A 4 1.81 23.00 -6.94
C ASP A 4 0.38 23.35 -7.31
N GLN A 5 -0.07 22.91 -8.49
CA GLN A 5 -1.43 23.12 -8.97
C GLN A 5 -2.40 22.03 -8.46
N LEU A 6 -1.91 20.80 -8.28
CA LEU A 6 -2.71 19.68 -7.78
C LEU A 6 -2.91 19.73 -6.26
N LYS A 7 -1.85 20.09 -5.51
CA LYS A 7 -1.90 20.11 -4.03
C LYS A 7 -2.91 21.10 -3.47
N SER A 8 -3.21 22.18 -4.20
CA SER A 8 -4.14 23.22 -3.73
C SER A 8 -5.61 22.78 -3.72
N ALA A 9 -5.95 21.69 -4.43
CA ALA A 9 -7.32 21.15 -4.50
C ALA A 9 -7.55 19.93 -3.59
N GLN A 10 -6.49 19.28 -3.10
CA GLN A 10 -6.62 18.13 -2.21
C GLN A 10 -6.93 18.56 -0.78
N CYS A 11 -8.11 18.19 -0.29
CA CYS A 11 -8.45 18.30 1.12
C CYS A 11 -7.79 17.15 1.88
N VAL A 12 -6.63 17.40 2.49
CA VAL A 12 -5.89 16.40 3.26
C VAL A 12 -6.34 16.44 4.72
N THR A 13 -7.02 15.38 5.16
CA THR A 13 -7.30 15.16 6.58
C THR A 13 -6.12 14.40 7.19
N LYS A 14 -5.41 15.02 8.14
CA LYS A 14 -4.40 14.31 8.94
C LYS A 14 -5.11 13.36 9.88
N VAL A 15 -4.74 12.08 9.82
CA VAL A 15 -5.22 11.04 10.74
C VAL A 15 -4.05 10.54 11.59
N THR A 16 -4.33 10.19 12.83
CA THR A 16 -3.36 9.46 13.66
C THR A 16 -3.42 7.99 13.26
N PRO A 17 -2.31 7.38 12.83
CA PRO A 17 -2.29 5.97 12.49
C PRO A 17 -2.55 5.11 13.74
N LEU A 18 -3.31 4.03 13.55
CA LEU A 18 -3.50 2.99 14.57
C LEU A 18 -2.24 2.12 14.64
N ASP A 19 -1.93 1.59 15.81
CA ASP A 19 -0.90 0.56 15.96
C ASP A 19 -1.33 -0.71 15.18
N PRO A 20 -0.50 -1.24 14.25
CA PRO A 20 -0.78 -2.49 13.54
C PRO A 20 -1.08 -3.69 14.44
N ASP A 21 -0.55 -3.72 15.65
CA ASP A 21 -0.76 -4.82 16.61
C ASP A 21 -2.08 -4.69 17.39
N THR A 22 -2.84 -3.60 17.17
CA THR A 22 -4.16 -3.44 17.79
C THR A 22 -5.08 -4.59 17.35
N PRO A 23 -5.79 -5.29 18.27
CA PRO A 23 -6.72 -6.35 17.89
C PRO A 23 -7.86 -5.85 17.01
N VAL A 24 -8.32 -6.70 16.08
CA VAL A 24 -9.54 -6.47 15.30
C VAL A 24 -10.72 -7.05 16.07
N SER A 25 -11.87 -6.35 16.10
CA SER A 25 -13.08 -6.92 16.70
C SER A 25 -13.60 -8.08 15.86
N GLU A 26 -14.23 -9.08 16.50
CA GLU A 26 -14.65 -10.32 15.84
C GLU A 26 -15.66 -10.12 14.68
N ASP A 27 -16.35 -8.97 14.66
CA ASP A 27 -17.34 -8.59 13.65
C ASP A 27 -16.76 -7.73 12.50
N LYS A 28 -15.44 -7.56 12.43
CA LYS A 28 -14.76 -6.70 11.45
C LYS A 28 -13.60 -7.40 10.78
N ILE A 29 -13.21 -6.84 9.64
CA ILE A 29 -11.99 -7.20 8.92
C ILE A 29 -11.06 -6.00 8.83
N ARG A 30 -9.76 -6.27 8.73
CA ARG A 30 -8.69 -5.29 8.55
C ARG A 30 -8.23 -5.28 7.10
N PHE A 31 -8.45 -4.16 6.44
CA PHE A 31 -7.80 -3.86 5.18
C PHE A 31 -6.39 -3.32 5.43
N VAL A 32 -5.42 -3.81 4.67
CA VAL A 32 -4.08 -3.24 4.57
C VAL A 32 -4.01 -2.49 3.24
N CYS A 33 -3.82 -1.18 3.27
CA CYS A 33 -3.80 -0.35 2.07
C CYS A 33 -2.36 0.06 1.73
N LEU A 34 -1.91 -0.27 0.52
CA LEU A 34 -0.62 0.14 -0.06
C LEU A 34 -0.85 0.90 -1.37
N SER A 35 0.13 1.68 -1.80
CA SER A 35 0.16 2.33 -3.11
C SER A 35 1.59 2.74 -3.45
N ASP A 36 1.87 3.01 -4.73
CA ASP A 36 3.11 3.66 -5.18
C ASP A 36 4.39 2.97 -4.71
N THR A 37 4.34 1.64 -4.63
CA THR A 37 5.44 0.83 -4.09
C THR A 37 6.60 0.70 -5.07
N HIS A 38 6.35 0.87 -6.36
CA HIS A 38 7.35 0.88 -7.43
C HIS A 38 8.37 -0.29 -7.39
N GLY A 39 7.95 -1.49 -6.96
CA GLY A 39 8.81 -2.67 -6.88
C GLY A 39 9.82 -2.64 -5.72
N MET A 40 9.49 -1.93 -4.64
CA MET A 40 10.32 -1.82 -3.44
C MET A 40 9.82 -2.68 -2.28
N VAL A 41 8.54 -3.01 -2.24
CA VAL A 41 7.92 -3.76 -1.12
C VAL A 41 8.35 -5.22 -1.12
N GLU A 42 8.55 -5.82 -2.29
CA GLU A 42 8.96 -7.22 -2.46
C GLU A 42 10.35 -7.51 -1.88
N LYS A 43 11.12 -6.45 -1.55
CA LYS A 43 12.49 -6.53 -1.01
C LYS A 43 12.56 -6.32 0.50
N LEU A 44 11.43 -6.06 1.16
CA LEU A 44 11.37 -5.73 2.57
C LEU A 44 10.68 -6.84 3.34
N GLU A 45 11.40 -7.41 4.31
CA GLU A 45 10.81 -8.37 5.24
C GLU A 45 9.84 -7.66 6.20
N ASN A 46 8.70 -8.30 6.48
CA ASN A 46 7.69 -7.82 7.43
C ASN A 46 7.12 -6.42 7.13
N PHE A 47 7.20 -5.97 5.87
CA PHE A 47 6.66 -4.67 5.48
C PHE A 47 5.14 -4.60 5.57
N VAL A 48 4.47 -5.70 5.21
CA VAL A 48 3.00 -5.78 5.21
C VAL A 48 2.55 -6.24 6.59
N PRO A 49 1.82 -5.40 7.36
CA PRO A 49 1.31 -5.80 8.66
C PRO A 49 0.19 -6.85 8.54
N PRO A 50 -0.15 -7.55 9.63
CA PRO A 50 -1.27 -8.49 9.64
C PRO A 50 -2.59 -7.80 9.25
N GLY A 51 -3.36 -8.49 8.40
CA GLY A 51 -4.70 -8.08 8.00
C GLY A 51 -5.37 -9.14 7.14
N ASP A 52 -6.64 -8.92 6.83
CA ASP A 52 -7.48 -9.89 6.12
C ASP A 52 -7.48 -9.65 4.61
N VAL A 53 -7.37 -8.38 4.18
CA VAL A 53 -7.43 -8.01 2.77
C VAL A 53 -6.35 -6.97 2.45
N LEU A 54 -5.43 -7.32 1.55
CA LEU A 54 -4.48 -6.37 0.98
C LEU A 54 -5.13 -5.62 -0.19
N LEU A 55 -5.12 -4.29 -0.13
CA LEU A 55 -5.53 -3.40 -1.21
C LEU A 55 -4.32 -2.60 -1.69
N HIS A 56 -3.88 -2.84 -2.92
CA HIS A 56 -2.84 -2.03 -3.55
C HIS A 56 -3.46 -1.07 -4.57
N ALA A 57 -3.36 0.24 -4.34
CA ALA A 57 -4.13 1.26 -5.05
C ALA A 57 -3.50 1.76 -6.37
N GLY A 58 -2.40 1.17 -6.82
CA GLY A 58 -1.76 1.49 -8.10
C GLY A 58 -0.25 1.65 -7.97
N ASP A 59 0.43 1.88 -9.09
CA ASP A 59 1.88 2.13 -9.14
C ASP A 59 2.74 1.06 -8.45
N ILE A 60 2.33 -0.20 -8.64
CA ILE A 60 3.04 -1.40 -8.17
C ILE A 60 4.46 -1.47 -8.74
N THR A 61 4.64 -1.15 -10.02
CA THR A 61 5.94 -1.23 -10.70
C THR A 61 6.46 0.14 -11.09
N ARG A 62 7.78 0.28 -11.23
CA ARG A 62 8.40 1.55 -11.64
C ARG A 62 8.27 1.86 -13.13
N LEU A 63 8.30 0.82 -13.97
CA LEU A 63 8.40 0.94 -15.43
C LEU A 63 7.45 0.02 -16.21
N GLY A 64 6.59 -0.75 -15.54
CA GLY A 64 5.62 -1.64 -16.20
C GLY A 64 6.20 -2.92 -16.80
N PHE A 65 7.40 -3.35 -16.42
CA PHE A 65 8.00 -4.57 -16.97
C PHE A 65 7.26 -5.82 -16.49
N PRO A 66 6.95 -6.78 -17.40
CA PRO A 66 6.29 -8.03 -17.02
C PRO A 66 7.04 -8.82 -15.94
N SER A 67 8.39 -8.81 -15.97
CA SER A 67 9.19 -9.46 -14.93
C SER A 67 8.98 -8.86 -13.54
N LYS A 68 8.75 -7.55 -13.44
CA LYS A 68 8.44 -6.89 -12.15
C LYS A 68 7.05 -7.21 -11.66
N LEU A 69 6.10 -7.41 -12.58
CA LEU A 69 4.78 -7.90 -12.21
C LEU A 69 4.85 -9.36 -11.70
N GLN A 70 5.71 -10.20 -12.30
CA GLN A 70 5.94 -11.56 -11.81
C GLN A 70 6.55 -11.55 -10.40
N GLU A 71 7.59 -10.73 -10.15
CA GLU A 71 8.17 -10.57 -8.81
C GLU A 71 7.12 -10.15 -7.77
N PHE A 72 6.24 -9.19 -8.13
CA PHE A 72 5.14 -8.78 -7.26
C PHE A 72 4.13 -9.90 -7.01
N ASN A 73 3.78 -10.68 -8.05
CA ASN A 73 2.88 -11.82 -7.90
C ASN A 73 3.49 -12.90 -6.99
N ASP A 74 4.77 -13.20 -7.16
CA ASP A 74 5.48 -14.17 -6.32
C ASP A 74 5.56 -13.69 -4.86
N PHE A 75 5.66 -12.38 -4.64
CA PHE A 75 5.57 -11.78 -3.31
C PHE A 75 4.18 -11.94 -2.66
N LEU A 76 3.10 -11.88 -3.44
CA LEU A 76 1.73 -12.07 -2.92
C LEU A 76 1.44 -13.52 -2.50
N GLY A 77 2.18 -14.49 -3.06
CA GLY A 77 1.99 -15.93 -2.85
C GLY A 77 1.01 -16.57 -3.82
#